data_AF-A0AA88HZP9-F1
#
_entry.id   AF-A0AA88HZP9-F1
#
_cell.length_a   1.000
_cell.length_b   1.000
_cell.length_c   1.000
_cell.angle_alpha   90.00
_cell.angle_beta   90.00
_cell.angle_gamma   90.00
#
_symmetry.space_group_name_H-M   'P 1'
#
loop_
_entity.id
_entity.type
_entity.pdbx_description
1 polymer ?
#
loop_
_entity_poly.entity_id
_entity_poly.type
_entity_poly.pdbx_seq_one_letter_code
_entity_poly.pdbx_strand_id
1 'polypeptide(L)'
;MTEFFNKENMRQDVIKLKMLIDKDEAKKLNSSKEDMKKIDKGIKEKKKQIQNLKMQIDLLEVEEAVAAAPVGCSNLFCGGQSQSSIHPEWNLYKYLVNPEGRVIKAWSTKVTIDEIFSDVKRAVEEAGKDNTTKFQIKEEVFSEERNRSSDEVLLNAQEDSKIPKPMIVNESVKDEL
;
A
#
# COMPACT_ATOMS: atom_id res chain seq x y z
N MET A 1 21.11 0.29 -8.96
CA MET A 1 20.50 0.05 -10.29
C MET A 1 20.13 -1.43 -10.50
N THR A 2 20.91 -2.38 -9.97
CA THR A 2 20.62 -3.84 -10.04
C THR A 2 19.37 -4.28 -9.28
N GLU A 3 19.05 -3.67 -8.14
CA GLU A 3 17.88 -4.06 -7.32
C GLU A 3 16.54 -3.75 -7.99
N PHE A 4 16.45 -2.64 -8.72
CA PHE A 4 15.23 -2.24 -9.43
C PHE A 4 14.85 -3.24 -10.53
N PHE A 5 15.83 -3.71 -11.31
CA PHE A 5 15.62 -4.74 -12.33
C PHE A 5 15.15 -6.06 -11.72
N ASN A 6 15.60 -6.40 -10.52
CA ASN A 6 15.18 -7.62 -9.84
C ASN A 6 13.70 -7.55 -9.43
N LYS A 7 13.27 -6.42 -8.83
CA LYS A 7 11.87 -6.20 -8.42
C LYS A 7 10.89 -6.26 -9.60
N GLU A 8 11.24 -5.64 -10.73
CA GLU A 8 10.40 -5.68 -11.92
C GLU A 8 10.29 -7.09 -12.49
N ASN A 9 11.39 -7.86 -12.53
CA ASN A 9 11.35 -9.26 -12.95
C ASN A 9 10.41 -10.10 -12.07
N MET A 10 10.43 -9.90 -10.74
CA MET A 10 9.52 -10.59 -9.82
C MET A 10 8.05 -10.22 -10.07
N ARG A 11 7.76 -8.95 -10.37
CA ARG A 11 6.40 -8.50 -10.74
C ARG A 11 5.93 -9.16 -12.03
N GLN A 12 6.80 -9.24 -13.04
CA GLN A 12 6.51 -9.94 -14.29
C GLN A 12 6.25 -11.43 -14.08
N ASP A 13 6.98 -12.09 -13.20
CA ASP A 13 6.77 -13.50 -12.89
C ASP A 13 5.46 -13.76 -12.15
N VAL A 14 5.04 -12.85 -11.25
CA VAL A 14 3.70 -12.90 -10.65
C VAL A 14 2.60 -12.78 -11.71
N ILE A 15 2.76 -11.89 -12.70
CA ILE A 15 1.80 -11.73 -13.80
C ILE A 15 1.73 -13.00 -14.66
N LYS A 16 2.88 -13.57 -15.04
CA LYS A 16 2.94 -14.83 -15.80
C LYS A 16 2.27 -15.98 -15.06
N LEU A 17 2.53 -16.12 -13.75
CA LEU A 17 1.92 -17.18 -12.93
C LEU A 17 0.40 -17.03 -12.85
N LYS A 18 -0.12 -15.80 -12.74
CA LYS A 18 -1.58 -15.54 -12.77
C LYS A 18 -2.20 -15.99 -14.09
N MET A 19 -1.62 -15.60 -15.22
CA MET A 19 -2.13 -16.04 -16.54
C MET A 19 -2.12 -17.57 -16.71
N LEU A 20 -1.11 -18.25 -16.15
CA LEU A 20 -1.07 -19.71 -16.16
C LEU A 20 -2.16 -20.34 -15.29
N ILE A 21 -2.48 -19.73 -14.13
CA ILE A 21 -3.60 -20.17 -13.29
C ILE A 21 -4.91 -20.02 -14.06
N ASP A 22 -5.16 -18.86 -14.68
CA ASP A 22 -6.40 -18.61 -15.44
C ASP A 22 -6.54 -19.61 -16.61
N LYS A 23 -5.44 -19.92 -17.29
CA LYS A 23 -5.39 -20.94 -18.36
C LYS A 23 -5.67 -22.35 -17.83
N ASP A 24 -5.15 -22.70 -16.66
CA ASP A 24 -5.38 -24.00 -16.03
C ASP A 24 -6.82 -24.13 -15.48
N GLU A 25 -7.39 -23.04 -14.95
CA GLU A 25 -8.79 -22.96 -14.53
C GLU A 25 -9.74 -23.13 -15.73
N ALA A 26 -9.44 -22.52 -16.89
CA ALA A 26 -10.18 -22.74 -18.13
C ALA A 26 -10.07 -24.19 -18.64
N LYS A 27 -8.90 -24.82 -18.55
CA LYS A 27 -8.72 -26.24 -18.91
C LYS A 27 -9.49 -27.17 -17.98
N LYS A 28 -9.58 -26.83 -16.69
CA LYS A 28 -10.28 -27.64 -15.70
C LYS A 28 -11.73 -27.90 -16.09
N LEU A 29 -12.41 -26.90 -16.65
CA LEU A 29 -13.82 -26.98 -17.06
C LEU A 29 -14.11 -28.04 -18.13
N ASN A 30 -13.11 -28.38 -18.96
CA ASN A 30 -13.25 -29.34 -20.05
C ASN A 30 -12.53 -30.68 -19.79
N SER A 31 -12.00 -30.88 -18.57
CA SER A 31 -11.13 -32.02 -18.26
C SER A 31 -11.86 -33.17 -17.55
N SER A 32 -11.28 -34.38 -17.65
CA SER A 32 -11.79 -35.55 -16.93
C SER A 32 -11.63 -35.38 -15.41
N LYS A 33 -12.41 -36.13 -14.60
CA LYS A 33 -12.30 -36.09 -13.12
C LYS A 33 -10.89 -36.38 -12.60
N GLU A 34 -10.13 -37.20 -13.32
CA GLU A 34 -8.77 -37.56 -12.91
C GLU A 34 -7.77 -36.44 -13.23
N ASP A 35 -7.93 -35.78 -14.37
CA ASP A 35 -7.12 -34.62 -14.76
C ASP A 35 -7.41 -33.39 -13.90
N MET A 36 -8.67 -33.20 -13.50
CA MET A 36 -9.06 -32.13 -12.56
C MET A 36 -8.22 -32.15 -11.28
N LYS A 37 -7.97 -33.34 -10.70
CA LYS A 37 -7.17 -33.46 -9.45
C LYS A 37 -5.72 -33.02 -9.68
N LYS A 38 -5.15 -33.34 -10.84
CA LYS A 38 -3.78 -32.93 -11.20
C LYS A 38 -3.71 -31.42 -11.43
N ILE A 39 -4.69 -30.85 -12.13
CA ILE A 39 -4.81 -29.41 -12.37
C ILE A 39 -4.95 -28.66 -11.04
N ASP A 40 -5.81 -29.12 -10.12
CA ASP A 40 -6.01 -28.50 -8.82
C ASP A 40 -4.74 -28.48 -7.97
N LYS A 41 -3.98 -29.58 -7.97
CA LYS A 41 -2.67 -29.62 -7.31
C LYS A 41 -1.71 -28.59 -7.92
N GLY A 42 -1.69 -28.48 -9.25
CA GLY A 42 -0.88 -27.50 -9.98
C GLY A 42 -1.25 -26.05 -9.67
N ILE A 43 -2.54 -25.73 -9.62
CA ILE A 43 -3.04 -24.39 -9.27
C ILE A 43 -2.66 -24.05 -7.82
N LYS A 44 -2.81 -24.98 -6.89
CA LYS A 44 -2.44 -24.78 -5.48
C LYS A 44 -0.96 -24.45 -5.32
N GLU A 45 -0.09 -25.14 -6.04
CA GLU A 45 1.35 -24.88 -6.01
C GLU A 45 1.69 -23.50 -6.61
N LYS A 46 1.11 -23.13 -7.76
CA LYS A 46 1.31 -21.80 -8.36
C LYS A 46 0.82 -20.68 -7.44
N LYS A 47 -0.31 -20.86 -6.75
CA LYS A 47 -0.84 -19.89 -5.76
C LYS A 47 0.14 -19.71 -4.58
N LYS A 48 0.75 -20.79 -4.10
CA LYS A 48 1.81 -20.73 -3.06
C LYS A 48 3.04 -19.97 -3.55
N GLN A 49 3.47 -20.19 -4.80
CA GLN A 49 4.59 -19.46 -5.40
C GLN A 49 4.31 -17.96 -5.50
N ILE A 50 3.11 -17.57 -5.95
CA ILE A 50 2.69 -16.15 -5.99
C ILE A 50 2.74 -15.53 -4.59
N GLN A 51 2.25 -16.23 -3.56
CA GLN A 51 2.29 -15.72 -2.19
C GLN A 51 3.73 -15.48 -1.72
N ASN A 52 4.65 -16.41 -2.00
CA ASN A 52 6.06 -16.25 -1.66
C ASN A 52 6.69 -15.04 -2.37
N LEU A 53 6.48 -14.90 -3.68
CA LEU A 53 6.99 -13.76 -4.45
C LEU A 53 6.43 -12.43 -3.95
N LYS A 54 5.14 -12.37 -3.60
CA LYS A 54 4.52 -11.17 -3.02
C LYS A 54 5.20 -10.76 -1.72
N MET A 55 5.41 -11.70 -0.78
CA MET A 55 6.10 -11.37 0.48
C MET A 55 7.51 -10.82 0.24
N GLN A 56 8.23 -11.34 -0.75
CA GLN A 56 9.56 -10.83 -1.09
C GLN A 56 9.50 -9.43 -1.71
N ILE A 57 8.51 -9.15 -2.56
CA ILE A 57 8.27 -7.80 -3.11
C ILE A 57 7.93 -6.82 -1.98
N ASP A 58 7.04 -7.20 -1.07
CA ASP A 58 6.63 -6.37 0.08
C ASP A 58 7.83 -6.07 0.99
N LEU A 59 8.71 -7.05 1.23
CA LEU A 59 9.93 -6.86 2.01
C LEU A 59 10.88 -5.84 1.36
N LEU A 60 11.09 -5.94 0.04
CA LEU A 60 11.91 -5.00 -0.72
C LEU A 60 11.30 -3.59 -0.75
N GLU A 61 9.97 -3.47 -0.73
CA GLU A 61 9.28 -2.17 -0.65
C GLU A 61 9.47 -1.48 0.70
N VAL A 62 9.51 -2.25 1.79
CA VAL A 62 9.81 -1.69 3.13
C VAL A 62 11.26 -1.21 3.19
N GLU A 63 12.22 -1.94 2.62
CA GLU A 63 13.63 -1.52 2.57
C GLU A 63 13.81 -0.23 1.76
N GLU A 64 13.14 -0.11 0.60
CA GLU A 64 13.14 1.09 -0.22
C GLU A 64 12.55 2.30 0.53
N ALA A 65 11.46 2.10 1.29
CA ALA A 65 10.85 3.16 2.10
C ALA A 65 11.75 3.63 3.25
N VAL A 66 12.51 2.72 3.86
CA VAL A 66 13.49 3.07 4.91
C VAL A 66 14.70 3.81 4.33
N ALA A 67 15.12 3.48 3.11
CA ALA A 67 16.24 4.15 2.43
C ALA A 67 15.87 5.51 1.80
N ALA A 68 14.63 5.64 1.32
CA ALA A 68 14.10 6.87 0.71
C ALA A 68 13.46 7.81 1.72
N ALA A 69 13.23 7.36 2.97
CA ALA A 69 13.07 8.28 4.07
C ALA A 69 14.28 9.21 4.01
N PRO A 70 14.09 10.55 3.92
CA PRO A 70 15.21 11.44 4.04
C PRO A 70 15.95 11.00 5.29
N VAL A 71 17.28 10.94 5.20
CA VAL A 71 18.12 11.20 6.36
C VAL A 71 17.86 12.66 6.73
N GLY A 72 16.62 12.94 7.12
CA GLY A 72 16.29 14.04 7.96
C GLY A 72 17.11 13.74 9.18
N CYS A 73 18.23 14.45 9.29
CA CYS A 73 18.34 15.41 10.37
C CYS A 73 16.95 15.58 10.97
N SER A 74 16.73 14.89 12.09
CA SER A 74 15.45 14.82 12.75
C SER A 74 14.81 16.20 12.67
N ASN A 75 13.56 16.30 12.24
CA ASN A 75 12.81 17.56 12.41
C ASN A 75 12.62 17.92 13.90
N LEU A 76 13.22 17.16 14.82
CA LEU A 76 13.55 17.55 16.19
C LEU A 76 14.77 18.52 16.31
N PHE A 77 15.55 18.78 15.26
CA PHE A 77 16.77 19.59 15.34
C PHE A 77 16.81 20.84 14.45
N CYS A 78 15.88 21.03 13.51
CA CYS A 78 15.89 22.21 12.63
C CYS A 78 14.57 22.98 12.49
N GLY A 79 13.48 22.58 13.17
CA GLY A 79 12.16 23.20 12.95
C GLY A 79 11.35 23.59 14.19
N GLY A 80 11.84 23.32 15.40
CA GLY A 80 11.11 23.60 16.63
C GLY A 80 12.03 24.22 17.68
N GLN A 81 11.78 25.48 17.98
CA GLN A 81 12.45 26.24 19.03
C GLN A 81 12.56 25.43 20.34
N SER A 82 13.77 25.31 20.86
CA SER A 82 14.10 25.40 22.29
C SER A 82 13.15 24.70 23.29
N GLN A 83 12.90 23.39 23.16
CA GLN A 83 12.18 22.64 24.20
C GLN A 83 13.06 21.68 25.01
N SER A 84 14.26 21.31 24.52
CA SER A 84 15.29 20.68 25.35
C SER A 84 16.62 21.41 25.16
N SER A 85 17.07 22.15 26.18
CA SER A 85 18.34 22.89 26.21
C SER A 85 19.58 21.97 26.30
N ILE A 86 19.46 20.71 25.86
CA ILE A 86 20.49 19.69 26.00
C ILE A 86 21.03 19.38 24.61
N HIS A 87 22.13 20.03 24.24
CA HIS A 87 22.90 19.66 23.07
C HIS A 87 23.60 18.31 23.33
N PRO A 88 23.39 17.30 22.48
CA PRO A 88 24.13 16.05 22.62
C PRO A 88 25.60 16.30 22.26
N GLU A 89 26.50 16.10 23.21
CA GLU A 89 27.94 16.27 23.00
C GLU A 89 28.57 15.07 22.26
N TRP A 90 27.87 13.92 22.17
CA TRP A 90 28.41 12.67 21.61
C TRP A 90 27.32 11.73 21.04
N ASN A 91 27.71 10.76 20.21
CA ASN A 91 26.82 9.70 19.72
C ASN A 91 26.27 8.85 20.89
N LEU A 92 25.05 8.32 20.76
CA LEU A 92 24.32 7.43 21.72
C LEU A 92 23.45 8.10 22.80
N TYR A 93 23.08 9.38 22.62
CA TYR A 93 22.00 9.97 23.41
C TYR A 93 20.68 9.24 23.16
N LYS A 94 19.90 9.05 24.23
CA LYS A 94 18.59 8.40 24.19
C LYS A 94 17.56 9.42 24.62
N TYR A 95 16.44 9.47 23.91
CA TYR A 95 15.35 10.41 24.19
C TYR A 95 14.07 9.63 24.43
N LEU A 96 13.33 10.03 25.47
CA LEU A 96 11.96 9.60 25.72
C LEU A 96 11.02 10.64 25.13
N VAL A 97 10.13 10.21 24.24
CA VAL A 97 9.19 11.07 23.52
C VAL A 97 7.77 10.63 23.86
N ASN A 98 6.88 11.60 24.08
CA ASN A 98 5.46 11.34 24.31
C ASN A 98 4.71 11.11 22.96
N PRO A 99 3.44 10.62 22.99
CA PRO A 99 2.65 10.42 21.77
C PRO A 99 2.45 11.69 20.93
N GLU A 100 2.50 12.88 21.55
CA GLU A 100 2.42 14.18 20.88
C GLU A 100 3.74 14.65 20.25
N GLY A 101 4.81 13.84 20.30
CA GLY A 101 6.10 14.15 19.68
C GLY A 101 7.01 15.08 20.49
N ARG A 102 6.71 15.35 21.76
CA ARG A 102 7.52 16.14 22.69
C ARG A 102 8.48 15.26 23.49
N VAL A 103 9.71 15.75 23.66
CA VAL A 103 10.73 15.08 24.48
C VAL A 103 10.42 15.27 25.96
N ILE A 104 10.20 14.18 26.68
CA ILE A 104 9.96 14.17 28.14
C ILE A 104 11.29 14.12 28.89
N LYS A 105 12.23 13.28 28.42
CA LYS A 105 13.49 13.03 29.10
C LYS A 105 14.60 12.68 28.11
N ALA A 106 15.83 13.01 28.43
CA ALA A 106 17.01 12.63 27.66
C ALA A 106 18.06 11.99 28.59
N TRP A 107 18.76 10.97 28.09
CA TRP A 107 19.84 10.30 28.81
C TRP A 107 21.15 10.39 28.04
N SER A 108 22.22 10.64 28.79
CA SER A 108 23.59 10.60 28.28
C SER A 108 24.05 9.14 28.08
N THR A 109 25.23 8.97 27.51
CA THR A 109 25.81 7.68 27.13
C THR A 109 26.19 6.79 28.33
N LYS A 110 26.30 7.38 29.52
CA LYS A 110 26.70 6.69 30.76
C LYS A 110 25.55 6.05 31.54
N VAL A 111 24.30 6.32 31.15
CA VAL A 111 23.12 5.83 31.86
C VAL A 111 22.90 4.35 31.54
N THR A 112 22.61 3.56 32.58
CA THR A 112 22.36 2.13 32.44
C THR A 112 20.96 1.86 31.88
N ILE A 113 20.76 0.68 31.28
CA ILE A 113 19.46 0.31 30.69
C ILE A 113 18.38 0.21 31.77
N ASP A 114 18.73 -0.25 32.98
CA ASP A 114 17.77 -0.44 34.08
C ASP A 114 17.16 0.88 34.57
N GLU A 115 17.97 1.94 34.60
CA GLU A 115 17.52 3.30 34.94
C GLU A 115 16.56 3.85 33.88
N ILE A 116 16.88 3.63 32.60
CA ILE A 116 16.03 4.02 31.47
C ILE A 116 14.70 3.27 31.52
N PHE A 117 14.74 1.96 31.77
CA PHE A 117 13.53 1.13 31.80
C PHE A 117 12.59 1.55 32.93
N SER A 118 13.14 1.88 34.10
CA SER A 118 12.36 2.37 35.25
C SER A 118 11.62 3.67 34.93
N ASP A 119 12.29 4.60 34.23
CA ASP A 119 11.69 5.86 33.79
C ASP A 119 10.62 5.67 32.71
N VAL A 120 10.86 4.80 31.73
CA VAL A 120 9.88 4.46 30.68
C VAL A 120 8.65 3.83 31.29
N LYS A 121 8.83 2.88 32.21
CA LYS A 121 7.73 2.22 32.90
C LYS A 121 6.87 3.22 33.67
N ARG A 122 7.50 4.16 34.39
CA ARG A 122 6.77 5.24 35.08
C ARG A 122 5.98 6.11 34.11
N ALA A 123 6.56 6.50 32.97
CA ALA A 123 5.87 7.31 31.98
C ALA A 123 4.65 6.60 31.37
N VAL A 124 4.74 5.28 31.15
CA VAL A 124 3.61 4.46 30.67
C VAL A 124 2.52 4.33 31.74
N GLU A 125 2.90 4.14 33.00
CA GLU A 125 1.94 4.07 34.12
C GLU A 125 1.23 5.42 34.36
N GLU A 126 1.91 6.55 34.17
CA GLU A 126 1.31 7.88 34.22
C GLU A 126 0.33 8.09 33.06
N ALA A 127 0.74 7.78 31.82
CA ALA A 127 -0.15 7.85 30.67
C ALA A 127 -1.38 6.93 30.80
N GLY A 128 -1.24 5.77 31.45
CA GLY A 128 -2.35 4.86 31.73
C GLY A 128 -3.38 5.39 32.71
N LYS A 129 -2.99 6.28 33.63
CA LYS A 129 -3.90 6.86 34.64
C LYS A 129 -4.77 7.98 34.06
N ASP A 130 -4.22 8.76 33.14
CA ASP A 130 -4.92 9.90 32.52
C ASP A 130 -6.03 9.48 31.52
N ASN A 131 -6.01 8.23 31.06
CA ASN A 131 -7.02 7.69 30.14
C ASN A 131 -8.36 7.35 30.83
N THR A 132 -8.42 7.35 32.17
CA THR A 132 -9.63 6.96 32.91
C THR A 132 -10.67 8.10 33.00
N THR A 133 -10.27 9.35 32.76
CA THR A 133 -11.15 10.53 32.96
C THR A 133 -11.47 11.30 31.68
N LYS A 134 -11.10 10.78 30.50
CA LYS A 134 -11.38 11.42 29.20
C LYS A 134 -12.00 10.52 28.12
N PHE A 135 -12.59 9.38 28.49
CA PHE A 135 -13.60 8.74 27.65
C PHE A 135 -14.96 9.43 27.86
N GLN A 136 -15.05 10.72 27.53
CA GLN A 136 -16.31 11.25 27.04
C GLN A 136 -16.36 10.98 25.55
N ILE A 137 -17.27 10.07 25.23
CA ILE A 137 -17.71 9.61 23.93
C ILE A 137 -17.79 10.80 22.95
N LYS A 138 -16.87 10.85 22.00
CA LYS A 138 -17.14 11.37 20.66
C LYS A 138 -17.21 10.18 19.70
N GLU A 139 -18.31 9.46 19.82
CA GLU A 139 -18.88 8.71 18.72
C GLU A 139 -19.52 9.74 17.78
N GLU A 140 -18.69 10.47 17.02
CA GLU A 140 -19.12 11.19 15.82
C GLU A 140 -18.79 10.31 14.61
N VAL A 141 -19.73 9.41 14.33
CA VAL A 141 -20.25 9.01 13.02
C VAL A 141 -19.27 9.14 11.86
N PHE A 142 -18.66 8.01 11.47
CA PHE A 142 -18.16 7.80 10.11
C PHE A 142 -18.78 6.51 9.56
N SER A 143 -20.07 6.58 9.26
CA SER A 143 -20.80 5.53 8.56
C SER A 143 -21.70 6.16 7.48
N GLU A 144 -21.06 6.59 6.40
CA GLU A 144 -21.59 6.85 5.05
C GLU A 144 -20.30 7.06 4.21
N GLU A 145 -19.91 6.26 3.23
CA GLU A 145 -20.64 5.83 2.05
C GLU A 145 -20.14 4.45 1.55
N ARG A 146 -21.02 3.45 1.63
CA ARG A 146 -21.01 2.29 0.74
C ARG A 146 -22.47 1.90 0.54
N ASN A 147 -23.14 2.52 -0.43
CA ASN A 147 -24.30 2.00 -1.19
C ASN A 147 -24.85 3.06 -2.17
N ARG A 148 -24.45 2.96 -3.43
CA ARG A 148 -25.26 3.34 -4.60
C ARG A 148 -24.99 2.23 -5.62
N SER A 149 -25.65 1.09 -5.46
CA SER A 149 -26.93 0.78 -6.10
C SER A 149 -26.96 1.26 -7.53
N SER A 150 -26.77 0.30 -8.42
CA SER A 150 -27.34 0.28 -9.76
C SER A 150 -28.81 0.72 -9.71
N ASP A 151 -29.21 1.34 -10.82
CA ASP A 151 -30.57 1.58 -11.31
C ASP A 151 -31.03 3.04 -11.32
N GLU A 152 -31.35 3.45 -12.55
CA GLU A 152 -32.06 4.64 -13.02
C GLU A 152 -31.38 6.01 -12.97
N VAL A 153 -30.75 6.38 -14.10
CA VAL A 153 -31.10 7.63 -14.79
C VAL A 153 -31.17 7.35 -16.29
N LEU A 154 -32.40 7.15 -16.76
CA LEU A 154 -32.76 7.35 -18.16
C LEU A 154 -32.97 8.86 -18.41
N LEU A 155 -32.67 9.25 -19.65
CA LEU A 155 -33.12 10.42 -20.42
C LEU A 155 -32.23 11.68 -20.49
N ASN A 156 -31.74 11.87 -21.72
CA ASN A 156 -31.70 13.11 -22.53
C ASN A 156 -30.33 13.73 -22.86
N ALA A 157 -29.81 13.33 -24.03
CA ALA A 157 -29.13 14.14 -25.07
C ALA A 157 -28.63 13.13 -26.11
N GLN A 158 -29.09 12.96 -27.36
CA GLN A 158 -29.54 13.88 -28.39
C GLN A 158 -28.67 15.14 -28.50
N GLU A 159 -27.53 15.00 -29.20
CA GLU A 159 -27.13 15.87 -30.31
C GLU A 159 -25.85 15.33 -31.02
N ASP A 160 -26.01 15.05 -32.31
CA ASP A 160 -25.06 15.28 -33.40
C ASP A 160 -23.67 14.60 -33.42
N SER A 161 -23.64 13.29 -33.66
CA SER A 161 -22.50 12.67 -34.35
C SER A 161 -22.79 12.57 -35.85
N LYS A 162 -22.29 13.57 -36.57
CA LYS A 162 -22.26 13.69 -38.03
C LYS A 162 -21.31 12.64 -38.61
N ILE A 163 -21.82 11.44 -38.90
CA ILE A 163 -21.09 10.42 -39.65
C ILE A 163 -21.11 10.82 -41.14
N PRO A 164 -19.98 11.08 -41.80
CA PRO A 164 -19.96 11.25 -43.24
C PRO A 164 -20.27 9.91 -43.92
N LYS A 165 -21.34 9.90 -44.72
CA LYS A 165 -21.70 8.78 -45.59
C LYS A 165 -20.56 8.47 -46.56
N PRO A 166 -20.22 7.20 -46.82
CA PRO A 166 -19.34 6.85 -47.92
C PRO A 166 -20.01 7.22 -49.25
N MET A 167 -19.31 8.00 -50.08
CA MET A 167 -19.72 8.26 -51.46
C MET A 167 -19.60 6.95 -52.26
N ILE A 168 -20.76 6.39 -52.60
CA ILE A 168 -20.87 5.38 -53.66
C ILE A 168 -20.79 6.14 -54.99
N VAL A 169 -19.68 5.96 -55.70
CA VAL A 169 -19.53 6.43 -57.09
C VAL A 169 -20.20 5.39 -57.98
N ASN A 170 -21.37 5.73 -58.52
CA ASN A 170 -21.98 4.96 -59.59
C ASN A 170 -21.32 5.37 -60.90
N GLU A 171 -20.63 4.42 -61.54
CA GLU A 171 -20.27 4.47 -62.96
C GLU A 171 -21.54 4.64 -63.79
N SER A 172 -21.70 5.80 -64.41
CA SER A 172 -22.66 5.98 -65.49
C SER A 172 -21.96 5.66 -66.80
N VAL A 173 -22.39 4.54 -67.36
CA VAL A 173 -22.38 4.24 -68.80
C VAL A 173 -22.83 5.48 -69.57
N LYS A 174 -22.06 5.86 -70.59
CA LYS A 174 -22.54 6.62 -71.73
C LYS A 174 -22.09 5.89 -72.98
N ASP A 175 -23.05 5.25 -73.62
CA ASP A 175 -23.04 5.00 -75.05
C ASP A 175 -23.01 6.35 -75.78
N GLU A 176 -22.14 6.50 -76.78
CA GLU A 176 -22.42 7.32 -77.95
C GLU A 176 -21.54 6.84 -79.13
N LEU A 177 -22.26 6.46 -80.19
CA LEU A 177 -21.95 6.20 -81.60
C LEU A 177 -20.50 6.17 -82.10
#